data_AF-A0A521PKN1-F1
#
_entry.id   AF-A0A521PKN1-F1
#
_cell.length_a   1.000
_cell.length_b   1.000
_cell.length_c   1.000
_cell.angle_alpha   90.00
_cell.angle_beta   90.00
_cell.angle_gamma   90.00
#
_symmetry.space_group_name_H-M   'P 1'
#
loop_
_entity.id
_entity.type
_entity.pdbx_description
1 polymer ?
#
loop_
_entity_poly.entity_id
_entity_poly.type
_entity_poly.pdbx_seq_one_letter_code
_entity_poly.pdbx_strand_id
1 'polypeptide(L)'
;MLIRYATAISAAGFAFPALAADMALKVEIPRLTVAEYHRPYVAIWIEKNDQSFAGNLAVWYDIKMRNNEGTKWLKDMRAWWRKSGRELTMPVDGISGATRAPGEQSVQFSDATALGKLAPGEYNVVLEAAREVGG
;
A
#
# COMPACT_ATOMS: atom_id res chain seq x y z
N MET A 1 65.43 14.94 -14.72
CA MET A 1 64.68 13.66 -14.73
C MET A 1 63.69 13.70 -13.57
N LEU A 2 62.40 13.93 -13.83
CA LEU A 2 61.35 14.01 -12.81
C LEU A 2 60.16 13.18 -13.29
N ILE A 3 59.97 12.01 -12.68
CA ILE A 3 58.91 11.06 -13.02
C ILE A 3 57.68 11.43 -12.17
N ARG A 4 56.57 11.76 -12.83
CA ARG A 4 55.26 11.99 -12.20
C ARG A 4 54.52 10.66 -12.11
N TYR A 5 54.23 10.18 -10.90
CA TYR A 5 53.36 9.03 -10.69
C TYR A 5 51.92 9.51 -10.58
N ALA A 6 51.07 9.12 -11.52
CA ALA A 6 49.62 9.27 -11.43
C ALA A 6 49.04 7.98 -10.85
N THR A 7 48.62 8.01 -9.59
CA THR A 7 47.88 6.92 -8.96
C THR A 7 46.41 7.04 -9.33
N ALA A 8 45.93 6.14 -10.19
CA ALA A 8 44.51 5.94 -10.43
C ALA A 8 43.92 5.14 -9.25
N ILE A 9 43.03 5.76 -8.48
CA ILE A 9 42.22 5.06 -7.48
C ILE A 9 41.04 4.44 -8.22
N SER A 10 41.12 3.15 -8.50
CA SER A 10 39.98 2.36 -8.96
C SER A 10 38.98 2.26 -7.81
N ALA A 11 37.84 2.94 -7.93
CA ALA A 11 36.72 2.76 -7.01
C ALA A 11 36.13 1.37 -7.22
N ALA A 12 36.50 0.41 -6.37
CA ALA A 12 35.80 -0.86 -6.27
C ALA A 12 34.38 -0.57 -5.75
N GLY A 13 33.37 -0.78 -6.59
CA GLY A 13 31.98 -0.65 -6.18
C GLY A 13 31.65 -1.68 -5.12
N PHE A 14 31.38 -1.24 -3.90
CA PHE A 14 30.79 -2.09 -2.88
C PHE A 14 29.37 -2.43 -3.29
N ALA A 15 29.12 -3.68 -3.67
CA ALA A 15 27.78 -4.21 -3.79
C ALA A 15 27.24 -4.45 -2.38
N PHE A 16 26.32 -3.59 -1.93
CA PHE A 16 25.56 -3.86 -0.72
C PHE A 16 24.53 -4.95 -1.03
N PRO A 17 24.39 -5.99 -0.19
CA PRO A 17 23.32 -6.96 -0.36
C PRO A 17 21.99 -6.23 -0.27
N ALA A 18 21.10 -6.43 -1.24
CA ALA A 18 19.73 -5.97 -1.16
C ALA A 18 19.05 -6.74 -0.02
N LEU A 19 18.77 -6.06 1.10
CA LEU A 19 17.95 -6.61 2.16
C LEU A 19 16.49 -6.61 1.68
N ALA A 20 15.83 -7.76 1.79
CA ALA A 20 14.41 -7.85 1.52
C ALA A 20 13.64 -6.95 2.50
N ALA A 21 12.72 -6.14 1.98
CA ALA A 21 11.88 -5.27 2.78
C ALA A 21 10.58 -6.00 3.12
N ASP A 22 10.48 -6.46 4.37
CA ASP A 22 9.27 -7.11 4.90
C ASP A 22 8.60 -6.22 5.95
N MET A 23 7.27 -6.21 5.95
CA MET A 23 6.46 -5.46 6.90
C MET A 23 5.21 -6.25 7.29
N ALA A 24 4.97 -6.36 8.60
CA ALA A 24 3.73 -6.91 9.13
C ALA A 24 2.88 -5.79 9.75
N LEU A 25 1.60 -5.73 9.37
CA LEU A 25 0.64 -4.78 9.89
C LEU A 25 -0.53 -5.53 10.55
N LYS A 26 -0.94 -5.08 11.74
CA LYS A 26 -2.18 -5.50 12.39
C LYS A 26 -3.24 -4.41 12.19
N VAL A 27 -4.36 -4.80 11.59
CA VAL A 27 -5.50 -3.91 11.32
C VAL A 27 -6.69 -4.40 12.12
N GLU A 28 -7.13 -3.61 13.09
CA GLU A 28 -8.34 -3.93 13.87
C GLU A 28 -9.57 -3.36 13.16
N ILE A 29 -10.55 -4.23 12.84
CA ILE A 29 -11.83 -3.80 12.27
C ILE A 29 -12.89 -3.82 13.37
N PRO A 30 -13.40 -2.66 13.80
CA PRO A 30 -14.32 -2.60 14.93
C PRO A 30 -15.66 -3.25 14.60
N ARG A 31 -16.15 -4.06 15.53
CA ARG A 31 -17.53 -4.56 15.49
C ARG A 31 -18.47 -3.44 15.95
N LEU A 32 -19.47 -3.13 15.13
CA LEU A 32 -20.53 -2.19 15.51
C LEU A 32 -21.86 -2.90 15.71
N THR A 33 -22.63 -2.43 16.70
CA THR A 33 -24.00 -2.88 16.96
C THR A 33 -24.98 -1.98 16.21
N VAL A 34 -25.20 -2.28 14.94
CA VAL A 34 -26.11 -1.57 14.04
C VAL A 34 -27.05 -2.55 13.34
N ALA A 35 -28.22 -2.07 12.88
CA ALA A 35 -29.21 -2.92 12.23
C ALA A 35 -28.69 -3.56 10.93
N GLU A 36 -27.87 -2.82 10.18
CA GLU A 36 -27.22 -3.30 8.96
C GLU A 36 -25.73 -2.97 9.03
N TYR A 37 -24.89 -4.01 9.02
CA TYR A 37 -23.45 -3.88 9.10
C TYR A 37 -22.80 -4.29 7.77
N HIS A 38 -22.36 -3.30 7.01
CA HIS A 38 -21.48 -3.53 5.86
C HIS A 38 -20.03 -3.58 6.32
N ARG A 39 -19.30 -4.58 5.85
CA ARG A 39 -17.86 -4.68 6.10
C ARG A 39 -17.18 -3.47 5.45
N PRO A 40 -16.28 -2.77 6.16
CA PRO A 40 -15.67 -1.58 5.60
C PRO A 40 -14.79 -1.94 4.41
N TYR A 41 -14.75 -1.01 3.47
CA TYR A 41 -13.72 -0.95 2.46
C TYR A 41 -12.49 -0.36 3.11
N VAL A 42 -11.32 -0.90 2.77
CA VAL A 42 -10.05 -0.48 3.39
C VAL A 42 -9.03 -0.29 2.30
N ALA A 43 -8.34 0.84 2.28
CA ALA A 43 -7.17 1.07 1.45
C ALA A 43 -5.94 1.24 2.36
N ILE A 44 -4.85 0.58 1.99
CA ILE A 44 -3.56 0.66 2.66
C ILE A 44 -2.54 1.06 1.61
N TRP A 45 -1.81 2.14 1.86
CA TRP A 45 -0.81 2.67 0.94
C TRP A 45 0.35 3.32 1.67
N ILE A 46 1.37 3.68 0.90
CA ILE A 46 2.60 4.29 1.39
C ILE A 46 2.66 5.73 0.90
N GLU A 47 3.04 6.62 1.82
CA GLU A 47 3.32 8.02 1.54
C GLU A 47 4.75 8.38 1.92
N LYS A 48 5.32 9.39 1.26
CA LYS A 48 6.55 10.04 1.73
C LYS A 48 6.24 11.00 2.88
N ASN A 49 7.28 11.58 3.47
CA ASN A 49 7.14 12.56 4.55
C ASN A 49 6.34 13.81 4.15
N ASP A 50 6.26 14.15 2.87
CA ASP A 50 5.46 15.26 2.33
C ASP A 50 4.01 14.86 1.97
N GLN A 51 3.56 13.67 2.41
CA GLN A 51 2.26 13.07 2.09
C GLN A 51 2.05 12.77 0.60
N SER A 52 3.09 12.84 -0.23
CA SER A 52 2.99 12.38 -1.62
C SER A 52 2.89 10.86 -1.68
N PHE A 53 2.08 10.35 -2.62
CA PHE A 53 1.85 8.93 -2.81
C PHE A 53 3.13 8.22 -3.30
N ALA A 54 3.45 7.08 -2.67
CA ALA A 54 4.62 6.26 -3.01
C ALA A 54 4.24 4.85 -3.52
N GLY A 55 3.08 4.31 -3.13
CA GLY A 55 2.61 3.03 -3.67
C GLY A 55 1.42 2.43 -2.92
N ASN A 56 0.62 1.62 -3.61
CA ASN A 56 -0.49 0.87 -3.00
C ASN A 56 0.02 -0.45 -2.41
N LEU A 57 -0.51 -0.81 -1.25
CA LEU A 57 -0.22 -2.09 -0.59
C LEU A 57 -1.41 -3.03 -0.64
N ALA A 58 -2.60 -2.55 -0.29
CA ALA A 58 -3.82 -3.35 -0.33
C ALA A 58 -5.06 -2.48 -0.51
N VAL A 59 -6.07 -3.03 -1.19
CA VAL A 59 -7.42 -2.45 -1.28
C VAL A 59 -8.43 -3.56 -1.05
N TRP A 60 -9.12 -3.52 0.08
CA TRP A 60 -10.19 -4.45 0.41
C TRP A 60 -11.54 -3.85 0.08
N TYR A 61 -12.29 -4.52 -0.78
CA TYR A 61 -13.62 -4.10 -1.19
C TYR A 61 -14.47 -5.30 -1.59
N ASP A 62 -15.75 -5.09 -1.88
CA ASP A 62 -16.60 -6.20 -2.31
C ASP A 62 -16.37 -6.56 -3.78
N ILE A 63 -15.37 -7.41 -4.01
CA ILE A 63 -14.99 -7.93 -5.33
C ILE A 63 -16.07 -8.88 -5.89
N LYS A 64 -16.91 -9.46 -5.05
CA LYS A 64 -17.86 -10.53 -5.45
C LYS A 64 -19.24 -10.00 -5.80
N MET A 65 -19.50 -8.71 -5.63
CA MET A 65 -20.75 -8.11 -6.07
C MET A 65 -20.98 -8.33 -7.57
N ARG A 66 -22.24 -8.63 -7.90
CA ARG A 66 -22.68 -8.79 -9.29
C ARG A 66 -22.34 -7.52 -10.09
N ASN A 67 -21.97 -7.70 -11.36
CA ASN A 67 -21.65 -6.61 -12.28
C ASN A 67 -20.57 -5.63 -11.78
N ASN A 68 -19.67 -6.05 -10.88
CA ASN A 68 -18.65 -5.20 -10.27
C ASN A 68 -19.22 -3.98 -9.53
N GLU A 69 -20.46 -4.06 -9.04
CA GLU A 69 -21.12 -2.96 -8.31
C GLU A 69 -20.30 -2.52 -7.09
N GLY A 70 -19.50 -3.41 -6.51
CA GLY A 70 -18.56 -3.13 -5.43
C GLY A 70 -17.61 -1.97 -5.70
N THR A 71 -17.28 -1.67 -6.96
CA THR A 71 -16.40 -0.54 -7.32
C THR A 71 -17.02 0.83 -7.05
N LYS A 72 -18.35 0.92 -6.94
CA LYS A 72 -19.10 2.17 -6.76
C LYS A 72 -18.68 2.96 -5.52
N TRP A 73 -18.31 2.26 -4.45
CA TRP A 73 -17.96 2.85 -3.15
C TRP A 73 -16.45 3.04 -2.95
N LEU A 74 -15.61 2.64 -3.90
CA LEU A 74 -14.16 2.87 -3.82
C LEU A 74 -13.82 4.37 -3.71
N LYS A 75 -14.66 5.22 -4.32
CA LYS A 75 -14.55 6.68 -4.23
C LYS A 75 -14.80 7.25 -2.83
N ASP A 76 -15.41 6.48 -1.93
CA ASP A 76 -15.74 6.92 -0.58
C ASP A 76 -14.52 6.85 0.35
N MET A 77 -13.48 6.08 -0.01
CA MET A 77 -12.12 6.22 0.53
C MET A 77 -11.44 7.43 -0.14
N ARG A 78 -11.86 8.62 0.29
CA ARG A 78 -11.64 9.91 -0.38
C ARG A 78 -10.17 10.31 -0.49
N ALA A 79 -9.34 10.01 0.50
CA ALA A 79 -7.93 10.38 0.45
C ALA A 79 -7.20 9.49 -0.55
N TRP A 80 -7.37 8.18 -0.43
CA TRP A 80 -6.82 7.19 -1.34
C TRP A 80 -7.32 7.38 -2.78
N TRP A 81 -8.62 7.62 -2.98
CA TRP A 81 -9.23 7.78 -4.31
C TRP A 81 -8.60 8.93 -5.10
N ARG A 82 -8.31 10.05 -4.42
CA ARG A 82 -7.65 11.21 -5.05
C ARG A 82 -6.17 10.96 -5.36
N LYS A 83 -5.48 10.18 -4.53
CA LYS A 83 -4.04 9.92 -4.65
C LYS A 83 -3.70 8.85 -5.69
N SER A 84 -4.51 7.79 -5.77
CA SER A 84 -4.25 6.69 -6.70
C SER A 84 -5.53 6.03 -7.21
N GLY A 85 -6.55 5.84 -6.36
CA GLY A 85 -7.68 4.96 -6.67
C GLY A 85 -8.44 5.28 -7.96
N ARG A 86 -8.66 6.57 -8.27
CA ARG A 86 -9.42 6.99 -9.47
C ARG A 86 -8.77 6.63 -10.81
N GLU A 87 -7.47 6.32 -10.80
CA GLU A 87 -6.68 6.04 -12.01
C GLU A 87 -6.46 4.53 -12.22
N LEU A 88 -6.93 3.71 -11.27
CA LEU A 88 -6.77 2.26 -11.31
C LEU A 88 -7.93 1.58 -12.04
N THR A 89 -7.59 0.59 -12.87
CA THR A 89 -8.56 -0.40 -13.36
C THR A 89 -8.72 -1.50 -12.31
N MET A 90 -9.92 -1.67 -11.78
CA MET A 90 -10.20 -2.61 -10.69
C MET A 90 -10.82 -3.92 -11.20
N PRO A 91 -10.49 -5.09 -10.58
CA PRO A 91 -9.49 -5.29 -9.54
C PRO A 91 -8.06 -5.16 -10.06
N VAL A 92 -7.16 -4.67 -9.21
CA VAL A 92 -5.71 -4.68 -9.44
C VAL A 92 -5.10 -5.93 -8.79
N ASP A 93 -4.41 -6.73 -9.60
CA ASP A 93 -3.73 -7.95 -9.14
C ASP A 93 -2.69 -7.64 -8.05
N GLY A 94 -2.64 -8.50 -7.03
CA GLY A 94 -1.72 -8.36 -5.89
C GLY A 94 -2.07 -7.26 -4.89
N ILE A 95 -2.98 -6.33 -5.23
CA ILE A 95 -3.43 -5.24 -4.34
C ILE A 95 -4.87 -5.47 -3.87
N SER A 96 -5.74 -5.94 -4.76
CA SER A 96 -7.18 -6.07 -4.48
C SER A 96 -7.50 -7.32 -3.66
N GLY A 97 -8.33 -7.18 -2.63
CA GLY A 97 -8.83 -8.29 -1.81
C GLY A 97 -10.29 -8.09 -1.37
N ALA A 98 -10.92 -9.15 -0.86
CA ALA A 98 -12.27 -9.07 -0.33
C ALA A 98 -12.30 -8.30 1.00
N THR A 99 -13.44 -7.64 1.30
CA THR A 99 -13.68 -7.03 2.61
C THR A 99 -13.52 -8.04 3.76
N ARG A 100 -12.98 -7.58 4.87
CA ARG A 100 -12.67 -8.40 6.04
C ARG A 100 -13.78 -8.29 7.10
N ALA A 101 -13.99 -9.38 7.83
CA ALA A 101 -14.93 -9.39 8.95
C ALA A 101 -14.37 -8.56 10.13
N PRO A 102 -15.21 -8.16 11.10
CA PRO A 102 -14.73 -7.52 12.33
C PRO A 102 -13.69 -8.38 13.08
N GLY A 103 -12.74 -7.70 13.73
CA GLY A 103 -11.62 -8.27 14.48
C GLY A 103 -10.24 -7.98 13.87
N GLU A 104 -9.19 -8.48 14.51
CA GLU A 104 -7.80 -8.27 14.10
C GLU A 104 -7.49 -8.98 12.78
N GLN A 105 -6.97 -8.24 11.82
CA GLN A 105 -6.47 -8.73 10.53
C GLN A 105 -4.94 -8.55 10.50
N SER A 106 -4.20 -9.64 10.38
CA SER A 106 -2.75 -9.61 10.18
C SER A 106 -2.44 -9.63 8.69
N VAL A 107 -1.66 -8.66 8.22
CA VAL A 107 -1.29 -8.50 6.81
C VAL A 107 0.21 -8.41 6.70
N GLN A 108 0.78 -9.21 5.81
CA GLN A 108 2.22 -9.20 5.51
C GLN A 108 2.44 -8.65 4.12
N PHE A 109 3.40 -7.74 4.03
CA PHE A 109 3.89 -7.17 2.78
C PHE A 109 5.38 -7.51 2.68
N SER A 110 5.80 -7.94 1.49
CA SER A 110 7.20 -8.22 1.20
C SER A 110 7.71 -7.33 0.07
N ASP A 111 8.95 -7.56 -0.32
CA ASP A 111 9.60 -7.00 -1.51
C ASP A 111 8.79 -7.14 -2.83
N ALA A 112 7.94 -8.15 -2.95
CA ALA A 112 7.05 -8.35 -4.10
C ALA A 112 5.94 -7.27 -4.21
N THR A 113 5.72 -6.50 -3.14
CA THR A 113 4.72 -5.43 -3.08
C THR A 113 5.32 -4.08 -3.51
N ALA A 114 4.62 -2.97 -3.21
CA ALA A 114 5.19 -1.64 -3.40
C ALA A 114 6.48 -1.40 -2.59
N LEU A 115 6.70 -2.15 -1.49
CA LEU A 115 7.87 -1.98 -0.62
C LEU A 115 9.20 -2.18 -1.35
N GLY A 116 9.32 -3.22 -2.18
CA GLY A 116 10.56 -3.53 -2.88
C GLY A 116 10.93 -2.52 -3.97
N LYS A 117 10.05 -1.56 -4.28
CA LYS A 117 10.26 -0.51 -5.28
C LYS A 117 10.67 0.84 -4.66
N LEU A 118 10.69 0.93 -3.33
CA LEU A 118 11.02 2.18 -2.63
C LEU A 118 12.52 2.38 -2.56
N ALA A 119 12.97 3.61 -2.83
CA ALA A 119 14.33 4.02 -2.51
C ALA A 119 14.51 4.07 -0.98
N PRO A 120 15.73 3.87 -0.46
CA PRO A 120 16.00 4.02 0.97
C PRO A 120 15.55 5.39 1.50
N GLY A 121 14.77 5.39 2.58
CA GLY A 121 14.23 6.62 3.17
C GLY A 121 13.12 6.37 4.18
N GLU A 122 12.57 7.45 4.72
CA GLU A 122 11.43 7.43 5.62
C GLU A 122 10.11 7.51 4.84
N TYR A 123 9.15 6.68 5.25
CA TYR A 123 7.83 6.59 4.65
C TYR A 123 6.78 6.39 5.74
N ASN A 124 5.56 6.81 5.44
CA ASN A 124 4.38 6.60 6.26
C ASN A 124 3.50 5.52 5.63
N VAL A 125 3.01 4.59 6.45
CA VAL A 125 1.96 3.66 6.04
C VAL A 125 0.64 4.26 6.48
N VAL A 126 -0.26 4.45 5.52
CA VAL A 126 -1.57 5.06 5.75
C VAL A 126 -2.65 4.03 5.49
N LEU A 127 -3.66 4.05 6.35
CA LEU A 127 -4.85 3.23 6.24
C LEU A 127 -6.08 4.14 6.27
N GLU A 128 -6.96 3.97 5.29
CA GLU A 128 -8.27 4.62 5.25
C GLU A 128 -9.35 3.54 5.16
N ALA A 129 -10.45 3.76 5.87
CA ALA A 129 -11.61 2.91 5.80
C ALA A 129 -12.86 3.76 5.50
N ALA A 130 -13.74 3.21 4.68
CA ALA A 130 -15.06 3.78 4.41
C ALA A 130 -16.08 2.65 4.31
N ARG A 131 -17.34 2.92 4.63
CA ARG A 131 -18.44 1.98 4.41
C ARG A 131 -19.22 2.32 3.17
N GLU A 132 -19.91 1.31 2.65
CA GLU A 132 -20.91 1.50 1.63
C GLU A 132 -21.87 2.63 2.05
N VAL A 133 -22.23 3.48 1.10
CA VAL A 133 -23.12 4.64 1.29
C VAL A 133 -22.48 5.80 2.11
N GLY A 134 -21.15 5.81 2.26
CA GLY A 134 -20.40 6.97 2.78
C GLY A 134 -20.36 7.10 4.30
N GLY A 135 -20.50 5.99 5.02
CA GLY A 135 -20.33 5.92 6.48
C GLY A 135 -18.94 5.47 6.93
#